data_AF-A0A2X3UCQ1-F1
#
_entry.id   AF-A0A2X3UCQ1-F1
#
_cell.length_a   1.000
_cell.length_b   1.000
_cell.length_c   1.000
_cell.angle_alpha   90.00
_cell.angle_beta   90.00
_cell.angle_gamma   90.00
#
_symmetry.space_group_name_H-M   'P 1'
#
loop_
_entity.id
_entity.type
_entity.pdbx_description
1 polymer ?
#
loop_
_entity_poly.entity_id
_entity_poly.type
_entity_poly.pdbx_seq_one_letter_code
_entity_poly.pdbx_strand_id
1 'polypeptide(L)'
;MDKKHKLPIVFTISLFIFILRSIFISEKTFQIKYNIHFNLFNTLLFIMISLVITAGVLILNTNITYFIIKKIIIRFSDINIDNYDFKNTLYFIYLLSYSITGAISVITSLFITITNLFTLLMSLGNYVLVALLLFIELKKANVSKKVNTLLTLVILIGNSLTVVYMLLQS
;
A
#
# COMPACT_ATOMS: atom_id res chain seq x y z
N MET A 1 21.62 8.01 -6.91
CA MET A 1 20.34 8.70 -7.17
C MET A 1 19.73 9.14 -5.86
N ASP A 2 19.60 10.46 -5.67
CA ASP A 2 18.91 11.05 -4.52
C ASP A 2 17.49 10.50 -4.35
N LYS A 3 17.03 10.42 -3.09
CA LYS A 3 15.66 9.98 -2.72
C LYS A 3 14.58 10.70 -3.56
N LYS A 4 14.82 11.95 -3.97
CA LYS A 4 13.93 12.76 -4.84
C LYS A 4 13.61 12.13 -6.20
N HIS A 5 14.55 11.42 -6.83
CA HIS A 5 14.32 10.84 -8.17
C HIS A 5 13.70 9.43 -8.12
N LYS A 6 13.70 8.78 -6.95
CA LYS A 6 13.16 7.42 -6.80
C LYS A 6 11.65 7.39 -6.65
N LEU A 7 11.06 8.41 -6.00
CA LEU A 7 9.62 8.48 -5.77
C LEU A 7 8.82 8.61 -7.07
N PRO A 8 9.17 9.47 -8.04
CA PRO A 8 8.47 9.54 -9.32
C PRO A 8 8.53 8.22 -10.10
N ILE A 9 9.67 7.53 -10.09
CA ILE A 9 9.83 6.24 -10.77
C ILE A 9 8.91 5.18 -10.16
N VAL A 10 8.92 5.05 -8.83
CA VAL A 10 8.06 4.09 -8.13
C VAL A 10 6.58 4.44 -8.33
N PHE A 11 6.23 5.72 -8.32
CA PHE A 11 4.87 6.18 -8.63
C PHE A 11 4.42 5.75 -10.04
N THR A 12 5.26 5.96 -11.06
CA THR A 12 4.96 5.53 -12.43
C THR A 12 4.78 4.01 -12.52
N ILE A 13 5.63 3.25 -11.84
CA ILE A 13 5.52 1.78 -11.78
C ILE A 13 4.22 1.36 -11.06
N SER A 14 3.89 1.98 -9.92
CA SER A 14 2.65 1.71 -9.19
C SER A 14 1.42 1.99 -10.04
N LEU A 15 1.42 3.10 -10.78
CA LEU A 15 0.34 3.48 -11.69
C LEU A 15 0.18 2.45 -12.82
N PHE A 16 1.28 2.03 -13.43
CA PHE A 16 1.27 1.01 -14.47
C PHE A 16 0.72 -0.32 -13.98
N ILE A 17 1.17 -0.80 -12.81
CA ILE A 17 0.69 -2.04 -12.18
C ILE A 17 -0.79 -1.92 -11.80
N PHE A 18 -1.22 -0.75 -11.31
CA PHE A 18 -2.63 -0.49 -11.01
C PHE A 18 -3.50 -0.63 -12.26
N ILE A 19 -3.10 -0.02 -13.38
CA ILE A 19 -3.85 -0.09 -14.63
C ILE A 19 -3.91 -1.53 -15.13
N LEU A 20 -2.79 -2.25 -15.16
CA LEU A 20 -2.75 -3.66 -15.54
C LEU A 20 -3.68 -4.50 -14.68
N ARG A 21 -3.55 -4.39 -13.35
CA ARG A 21 -4.39 -5.12 -12.40
C ARG A 21 -5.87 -4.83 -12.63
N SER A 22 -6.25 -3.57 -12.84
CA SER A 22 -7.64 -3.19 -13.11
C SER A 22 -8.18 -3.79 -14.40
N ILE A 23 -7.37 -3.87 -15.47
CA ILE A 23 -7.75 -4.52 -16.73
C ILE A 23 -8.00 -6.02 -16.49
N PHE A 24 -7.03 -6.74 -15.92
CA PHE A 24 -7.11 -8.18 -15.68
C PHE A 24 -8.21 -8.59 -14.69
N ILE A 25 -8.45 -7.79 -13.65
CA ILE A 25 -9.54 -8.03 -12.70
C ILE A 25 -10.90 -7.75 -13.34
N SER A 26 -11.03 -6.63 -14.08
CA SER A 26 -12.30 -6.24 -14.69
C SER A 26 -12.79 -7.24 -15.73
N GLU A 27 -11.87 -7.93 -16.40
CA GLU A 27 -12.20 -8.88 -17.46
C GLU A 27 -13.01 -10.08 -16.93
N LYS A 28 -12.62 -10.67 -15.79
CA LYS A 28 -13.27 -11.91 -15.29
C LYS A 28 -14.31 -11.69 -14.19
N THR A 29 -14.09 -10.80 -13.23
CA THR A 29 -15.02 -10.67 -12.08
C THR A 29 -16.13 -9.66 -12.30
N PHE A 30 -15.87 -8.56 -13.03
CA PHE A 30 -16.87 -7.51 -13.24
C PHE A 30 -17.90 -7.91 -14.32
N GLN A 31 -17.43 -8.52 -15.41
CA GLN A 31 -18.31 -9.07 -16.46
C GLN A 31 -19.26 -10.13 -15.90
N ILE A 32 -18.74 -11.06 -15.07
CA ILE A 32 -19.54 -12.13 -14.46
C ILE A 32 -20.50 -11.58 -13.38
N LYS A 33 -20.05 -10.66 -12.52
CA LYS A 33 -20.85 -10.18 -11.37
C LYS A 33 -21.96 -9.21 -11.77
N TYR A 34 -21.75 -8.39 -12.81
CA TYR A 34 -22.72 -7.37 -13.23
C TYR A 34 -23.40 -7.67 -14.56
N ASN A 35 -23.01 -8.74 -15.26
CA ASN A 35 -23.56 -9.14 -16.56
C ASN A 35 -23.51 -8.00 -17.61
N ILE A 36 -22.41 -7.25 -17.64
CA ILE A 36 -22.21 -6.10 -18.51
C ILE A 36 -21.23 -6.48 -19.63
N HIS A 37 -21.61 -6.24 -20.89
CA HIS A 37 -20.71 -6.36 -22.04
C HIS A 37 -19.55 -5.36 -21.91
N PHE A 38 -18.31 -5.79 -22.21
CA PHE A 38 -17.13 -4.94 -22.10
C PHE A 38 -17.31 -3.62 -22.88
N ASN A 39 -17.27 -2.49 -22.15
CA ASN A 39 -17.34 -1.16 -22.71
C ASN A 39 -16.10 -0.36 -22.28
N LEU A 40 -15.22 -0.06 -23.25
CA LEU A 40 -13.95 0.63 -23.03
C LEU A 40 -14.13 1.96 -22.28
N PHE A 41 -15.15 2.73 -22.61
CA PHE A 41 -15.40 4.03 -21.98
C PHE A 41 -15.74 3.86 -20.49
N ASN A 42 -16.64 2.93 -20.16
CA ASN A 42 -17.03 2.64 -18.78
C ASN A 42 -15.84 2.10 -17.97
N THR A 43 -15.01 1.24 -18.57
CA THR A 43 -13.80 0.71 -17.94
C THR A 43 -12.77 1.83 -17.65
N LEU A 44 -12.55 2.74 -18.60
CA LEU A 44 -11.65 3.88 -18.39
C LEU A 44 -12.16 4.83 -17.31
N LEU A 45 -13.47 5.12 -17.29
CA LEU A 45 -14.11 5.95 -16.26
C LEU A 45 -14.00 5.29 -14.87
N PHE A 46 -14.21 3.98 -14.78
CA PHE A 46 -14.00 3.22 -13.55
C PHE A 46 -12.54 3.28 -13.07
N ILE A 47 -11.57 3.13 -13.97
CA ILE A 47 -10.13 3.23 -13.65
C ILE A 47 -9.81 4.63 -13.10
N MET A 48 -10.33 5.68 -13.73
CA MET A 48 -10.11 7.07 -13.29
C MET A 48 -10.70 7.34 -11.90
N ILE A 49 -11.94 6.94 -11.64
CA ILE A 49 -12.57 7.09 -10.32
C ILE A 49 -11.79 6.30 -9.27
N SER A 50 -11.41 5.07 -9.58
CA SER A 50 -10.66 4.21 -8.68
C SER A 50 -9.28 4.81 -8.36
N LEU A 51 -8.62 5.44 -9.33
CA LEU A 51 -7.36 6.16 -9.14
C LEU A 51 -7.52 7.34 -8.16
N VAL A 52 -8.56 8.15 -8.33
CA VAL A 52 -8.84 9.31 -7.47
C VAL A 52 -9.06 8.86 -6.03
N ILE A 53 -9.90 7.84 -5.82
CA ILE A 53 -10.15 7.27 -4.49
C ILE A 53 -8.85 6.72 -3.89
N THR A 54 -8.10 5.92 -4.65
CA THR A 54 -6.84 5.30 -4.18
C THR A 54 -5.81 6.35 -3.79
N ALA A 55 -5.64 7.40 -4.60
CA ALA A 55 -4.71 8.49 -4.31
C ALA A 55 -5.13 9.27 -3.06
N GLY A 56 -6.41 9.57 -2.91
CA GLY A 56 -6.95 10.23 -1.72
C GLY A 56 -6.69 9.43 -0.43
N VAL A 57 -6.97 8.13 -0.46
CA VAL A 57 -6.73 7.22 0.67
C VAL A 57 -5.23 7.14 1.00
N LEU A 58 -4.36 7.05 -0.01
CA LEU A 58 -2.90 7.00 0.19
C LEU A 58 -2.39 8.28 0.89
N ILE A 59 -2.81 9.45 0.43
CA ILE A 59 -2.41 10.74 1.01
C ILE A 59 -2.86 10.83 2.47
N LEU A 60 -4.13 10.50 2.73
CA LEU A 60 -4.69 10.55 4.08
C LEU A 60 -3.96 9.57 5.02
N ASN A 61 -3.81 8.32 4.60
CA ASN A 61 -3.16 7.28 5.41
C ASN A 61 -1.69 7.62 5.70
N THR A 62 -0.97 8.16 4.71
CA THR A 62 0.42 8.58 4.88
C THR A 62 0.52 9.74 5.86
N ASN A 63 -0.38 10.73 5.79
CA ASN A 63 -0.39 11.86 6.72
C ASN A 63 -0.68 11.44 8.17
N ILE A 64 -1.68 10.57 8.37
CA ILE A 64 -2.04 10.05 9.69
C ILE A 64 -0.88 9.24 10.27
N THR A 65 -0.36 8.30 9.49
CA THR A 65 0.75 7.43 9.92
C THR A 65 2.00 8.25 10.25
N TYR A 66 2.34 9.22 9.41
CA TYR A 66 3.42 10.17 9.66
C TYR A 66 3.24 10.91 10.99
N PHE A 67 2.05 11.45 11.25
CA PHE A 67 1.75 12.19 12.48
C PHE A 67 1.94 11.31 13.72
N ILE A 68 1.42 10.08 13.69
CA ILE A 68 1.55 9.11 14.79
C ILE A 68 3.02 8.76 15.04
N ILE A 69 3.74 8.36 13.99
CA ILE A 69 5.15 7.96 14.09
C ILE A 69 6.00 9.10 14.65
N LYS A 70 5.84 10.32 14.11
CA LYS A 70 6.58 11.49 14.57
C LYS A 70 6.34 11.75 16.05
N LYS A 71 5.07 11.73 16.48
CA LYS A 71 4.70 12.01 17.88
C LYS A 71 5.28 10.97 18.84
N ILE A 72 5.32 9.69 18.44
CA ILE A 72 5.92 8.61 19.23
C ILE A 72 7.45 8.78 19.28
N ILE A 73 8.12 9.04 18.16
CA ILE A 73 9.59 9.13 18.12
C ILE A 73 10.11 10.32 18.92
N ILE A 74 9.47 11.49 18.81
CA ILE A 74 9.82 12.65 19.63
C ILE A 74 9.67 12.30 21.10
N ARG A 75 8.57 11.66 21.50
CA ARG A 75 8.29 11.35 22.90
C ARG A 75 9.21 10.29 23.52
N PHE A 76 9.67 9.32 22.74
CA PHE A 76 10.39 8.14 23.25
C PHE A 76 11.84 8.03 22.80
N SER A 77 12.31 8.90 21.91
CA SER A 77 13.68 8.84 21.42
C SER A 77 14.34 10.20 21.25
N ASP A 78 13.66 11.33 21.52
CA ASP A 78 14.18 12.71 21.38
C ASP A 78 14.85 13.00 20.01
N ILE A 79 14.53 12.20 18.99
CA ILE A 79 15.03 12.37 17.63
C ILE A 79 14.03 13.23 16.87
N ASN A 80 14.50 14.36 16.34
CA ASN A 80 13.70 15.18 15.45
C ASN A 80 13.87 14.67 14.01
N ILE A 81 12.80 14.08 13.48
CA ILE A 81 12.78 13.59 12.10
C ILE A 81 12.38 14.72 11.16
N ASP A 82 13.17 14.97 10.12
CA ASP A 82 12.87 15.97 9.10
C ASP A 82 11.52 15.70 8.42
N ASN A 83 10.66 16.73 8.45
CA ASN A 83 9.26 16.60 8.07
C ASN A 83 9.06 16.19 6.62
N TYR A 84 9.84 16.76 5.71
CA TYR A 84 9.67 16.56 4.27
C TYR A 84 10.24 15.22 3.82
N ASP A 85 11.44 14.87 4.29
CA ASP A 85 12.16 13.69 3.82
C ASP A 85 11.56 12.39 4.36
N PHE A 86 11.10 12.37 5.61
CA PHE A 86 10.46 11.17 6.16
C PHE A 86 9.07 10.94 5.58
N LYS A 87 8.29 12.00 5.33
CA LYS A 87 6.99 11.89 4.66
C LYS A 87 7.14 11.34 3.24
N ASN A 88 8.12 11.81 2.47
CA ASN A 88 8.44 11.25 1.16
C ASN A 88 8.92 9.80 1.23
N THR A 89 9.67 9.46 2.28
CA THR A 89 10.09 8.08 2.54
C THR A 89 8.89 7.18 2.83
N LEU A 90 7.90 7.65 3.59
CA LEU A 90 6.65 6.89 3.81
C LEU A 90 5.87 6.69 2.51
N TYR A 91 5.68 7.74 1.70
CA TYR A 91 5.05 7.58 0.38
C TYR A 91 5.77 6.55 -0.48
N PHE A 92 7.11 6.59 -0.48
CA PHE A 92 7.93 5.63 -1.20
C PHE A 92 7.69 4.20 -0.69
N ILE A 93 7.65 3.98 0.63
CA ILE A 93 7.40 2.67 1.22
C ILE A 93 6.02 2.13 0.80
N TYR A 94 4.97 2.94 0.95
CA TYR A 94 3.61 2.50 0.62
C TYR A 94 3.45 2.18 -0.87
N LEU A 95 3.97 3.03 -1.75
CA LEU A 95 3.93 2.80 -3.20
C LEU A 95 4.76 1.58 -3.61
N LEU A 96 5.95 1.40 -3.01
CA LEU A 96 6.81 0.26 -3.31
C LEU A 96 6.15 -1.06 -2.89
N SER A 97 5.61 -1.13 -1.67
CA SER A 97 4.89 -2.31 -1.20
C SER A 97 3.67 -2.63 -2.05
N TYR A 98 2.92 -1.60 -2.45
CA TYR A 98 1.79 -1.76 -3.36
C TYR A 98 2.23 -2.27 -4.73
N SER A 99 3.32 -1.75 -5.30
CA SER A 99 3.85 -2.21 -6.59
C SER A 99 4.28 -3.67 -6.52
N ILE A 100 5.04 -4.07 -5.50
CA ILE A 100 5.53 -5.44 -5.36
C ILE A 100 4.35 -6.41 -5.22
N THR A 101 3.42 -6.12 -4.30
CA THR A 101 2.26 -6.98 -4.09
C THR A 101 1.30 -6.96 -5.27
N GLY A 102 1.12 -5.82 -5.93
CA GLY A 102 0.35 -5.72 -7.16
C GLY A 102 0.94 -6.56 -8.29
N ALA A 103 2.26 -6.51 -8.50
CA ALA A 103 2.93 -7.32 -9.52
C ALA A 103 2.77 -8.82 -9.23
N ILE A 104 2.98 -9.23 -7.97
CA ILE A 104 2.76 -10.63 -7.56
C ILE A 104 1.31 -11.03 -7.83
N SER A 105 0.34 -10.16 -7.51
CA SER A 105 -1.09 -10.41 -7.74
C SER A 105 -1.40 -10.60 -9.21
N VAL A 106 -0.82 -9.78 -10.09
CA VAL A 106 -1.02 -9.89 -11.54
C VAL A 106 -0.44 -11.21 -12.04
N ILE A 107 0.81 -11.53 -11.69
CA ILE A 107 1.48 -12.77 -12.12
C ILE A 107 0.69 -14.00 -11.66
N THR A 108 0.32 -14.06 -10.38
CA THR A 108 -0.43 -15.20 -9.82
C THR A 108 -1.83 -15.32 -10.41
N SER A 109 -2.49 -14.20 -10.75
CA SER A 109 -3.80 -14.22 -11.42
C SER A 109 -3.80 -14.81 -12.83
N LEU A 110 -2.61 -14.94 -13.46
CA LEU A 110 -2.47 -15.65 -14.73
C LEU A 110 -2.63 -17.17 -14.55
N PHE A 111 -2.33 -17.69 -13.36
CA PHE A 111 -2.30 -19.14 -13.07
C PHE A 111 -3.46 -19.60 -12.19
N ILE A 112 -4.00 -18.72 -11.33
CA ILE A 112 -4.99 -19.05 -10.32
C ILE A 112 -6.18 -18.08 -10.41
N THR A 113 -7.40 -18.58 -10.21
CA THR A 113 -8.60 -17.77 -10.14
C THR A 113 -8.59 -16.86 -8.90
N ILE A 114 -8.82 -15.56 -9.10
CA ILE A 114 -8.83 -14.58 -8.01
C ILE A 114 -10.06 -14.82 -7.12
N THR A 115 -9.82 -15.27 -5.88
CA THR A 115 -10.84 -15.41 -4.83
C THR A 115 -10.73 -14.29 -3.79
N ASN A 116 -11.76 -14.10 -2.97
CA ASN A 116 -11.73 -13.16 -1.85
C ASN A 116 -10.54 -13.46 -0.90
N LEU A 117 -10.30 -14.74 -0.60
CA LEU A 117 -9.18 -15.17 0.22
C LEU A 117 -7.83 -14.76 -0.40
N PHE A 118 -7.68 -14.92 -1.70
CA PHE A 118 -6.48 -14.48 -2.41
C PHE A 118 -6.28 -12.96 -2.29
N THR A 119 -7.34 -12.16 -2.46
CA THR A 119 -7.23 -10.70 -2.29
C THR A 119 -6.84 -10.28 -0.87
N LEU A 120 -7.32 -11.00 0.15
CA LEU A 120 -6.97 -10.76 1.55
C LEU A 120 -5.51 -11.13 1.85
N LEU A 121 -5.02 -12.25 1.30
CA LEU A 121 -3.61 -12.64 1.38
C LEU A 121 -2.69 -11.58 0.75
N MET A 122 -3.06 -11.05 -0.42
CA MET A 122 -2.29 -9.98 -1.06
C MET A 122 -2.29 -8.69 -0.23
N SER A 123 -3.42 -8.34 0.40
CA SER A 123 -3.50 -7.20 1.32
C SER A 123 -2.62 -7.40 2.56
N LEU A 124 -2.64 -8.59 3.17
CA LEU A 124 -1.79 -8.92 4.31
C LEU A 124 -0.32 -8.83 3.93
N GLY A 125 0.06 -9.41 2.79
CA GLY A 125 1.42 -9.31 2.25
C GLY A 125 1.88 -7.86 2.10
N ASN A 126 1.00 -6.97 1.64
CA ASN A 126 1.31 -5.54 1.49
C ASN A 126 1.59 -4.90 2.86
N TYR A 127 0.77 -5.19 3.87
CA TYR A 127 0.95 -4.67 5.21
C TYR A 127 2.23 -5.17 5.89
N VAL A 128 2.58 -6.44 5.71
CA VAL A 128 3.86 -6.99 6.19
C VAL A 128 5.03 -6.26 5.53
N LEU A 129 4.96 -6.05 4.22
CA LEU A 129 6.04 -5.40 3.46
C LEU A 129 6.22 -3.94 3.87
N VAL A 130 5.12 -3.20 4.07
CA VAL A 130 5.15 -1.84 4.64
C VAL A 130 5.82 -1.82 6.01
N ALA A 131 5.44 -2.73 6.92
CA ALA A 131 6.01 -2.79 8.27
C ALA A 131 7.53 -3.08 8.23
N LEU A 132 7.97 -4.03 7.41
CA LEU A 132 9.39 -4.36 7.26
C LEU A 132 10.21 -3.20 6.68
N LEU A 133 9.72 -2.56 5.63
CA LEU A 133 10.40 -1.41 5.03
C LEU A 133 10.46 -0.22 5.99
N LEU A 134 9.40 0.01 6.77
CA LEU A 134 9.39 1.04 7.79
C LEU A 134 10.43 0.75 8.88
N PHE A 135 10.52 -0.50 9.35
CA PHE A 135 11.51 -0.90 10.35
C PHE A 135 12.94 -0.59 9.89
N ILE A 136 13.25 -0.85 8.62
CA ILE A 136 14.56 -0.57 8.02
C ILE A 136 14.83 0.94 7.99
N GLU A 137 13.88 1.76 7.54
CA GLU A 137 14.09 3.22 7.47
C GLU A 137 14.18 3.85 8.86
N LEU A 138 13.39 3.41 9.84
CA LEU A 138 13.51 3.87 11.22
C LEU A 138 14.86 3.49 11.85
N LYS A 139 15.39 2.31 11.52
CA LYS A 139 16.74 1.90 11.95
C LYS A 139 17.82 2.81 11.37
N LYS A 140 17.70 3.23 10.10
CA LYS A 140 18.62 4.18 9.46
C LYS A 140 18.53 5.58 10.09
N ALA A 141 17.36 5.97 10.58
CA ALA A 141 17.14 7.23 11.29
C ALA A 141 17.62 7.20 12.76
N ASN A 142 18.42 6.19 13.16
CA ASN A 142 18.94 6.00 14.51
C ASN A 142 17.87 5.87 15.61
N VAL A 143 16.63 5.50 15.27
CA VAL A 143 15.59 5.24 16.27
C VAL A 143 15.96 4.02 17.10
N SER A 144 15.78 4.12 18.42
CA SER A 144 16.13 3.04 19.34
C SER A 144 15.44 1.73 18.96
N LYS A 145 16.15 0.60 19.08
CA LYS A 145 15.65 -0.73 18.68
C LYS A 145 14.30 -1.05 19.33
N LYS A 146 14.11 -0.69 20.61
CA LYS A 146 12.87 -0.91 21.35
C LYS A 146 11.69 -0.16 20.73
N VAL A 147 11.86 1.14 20.47
CA VAL A 147 10.81 2.00 19.89
C VAL A 147 10.50 1.61 18.45
N ASN A 148 11.53 1.29 17.66
CA ASN A 148 11.36 0.84 16.28
C ASN A 148 10.59 -0.49 16.20
N THR A 149 10.94 -1.48 17.02
CA THR A 149 10.20 -2.74 17.09
C THR A 149 8.75 -2.52 17.50
N LEU A 150 8.51 -1.70 18.54
CA LEU A 150 7.15 -1.41 19.00
C LEU A 150 6.30 -0.76 17.90
N LEU A 151 6.80 0.29 17.25
CA LEU A 151 6.12 0.99 16.16
C LEU A 151 5.76 0.05 15.02
N THR A 152 6.73 -0.77 14.61
CA THR A 152 6.54 -1.73 13.52
C THR A 152 5.46 -2.76 13.87
N LEU A 153 5.46 -3.24 15.10
CA LEU A 153 4.53 -4.25 15.58
C LEU A 153 3.10 -3.68 15.73
N VAL A 154 2.98 -2.45 16.22
CA VAL A 154 1.69 -1.74 16.30
C VAL A 154 1.09 -1.53 14.91
N ILE A 155 1.90 -1.10 13.93
CA ILE A 155 1.44 -0.91 12.55
C ILE A 155 1.03 -2.24 11.92
N LEU A 156 1.80 -3.30 12.14
CA LEU A 156 1.49 -4.64 11.65
C LEU A 156 0.18 -5.17 12.24
N ILE A 157 0.00 -5.09 13.57
CA ILE A 157 -1.23 -5.53 14.23
C ILE A 157 -2.43 -4.70 13.77
N GLY A 158 -2.30 -3.37 13.74
CA GLY A 158 -3.40 -2.49 13.32
C GLY A 158 -3.89 -2.80 11.90
N ASN A 159 -2.97 -3.02 10.98
CA ASN A 159 -3.31 -3.41 9.61
C ASN A 159 -3.83 -4.85 9.52
N SER A 160 -3.30 -5.78 10.33
CA SER A 160 -3.78 -7.17 10.37
C SER A 160 -5.20 -7.27 10.92
N LEU A 161 -5.57 -6.44 11.90
CA LEU A 161 -6.95 -6.34 12.39
C LEU A 161 -7.92 -5.92 11.29
N THR A 162 -7.48 -5.09 10.34
CA THR A 162 -8.29 -4.72 9.17
C THR A 162 -8.58 -5.93 8.29
N VAL A 163 -7.60 -6.82 8.09
CA VAL A 163 -7.78 -8.07 7.35
C VAL A 163 -8.73 -9.02 8.08
N VAL A 164 -8.59 -9.15 9.41
CA VAL A 164 -9.50 -9.96 10.24
C VAL A 164 -10.93 -9.43 10.17
N TYR A 165 -11.11 -8.11 10.24
CA TYR A 165 -12.42 -7.49 10.09
C TYR A 165 -13.05 -7.80 8.73
N MET A 166 -12.28 -7.72 7.65
CA MET A 166 -12.76 -8.07 6.31
C MET A 166 -13.14 -9.55 6.18
N LEU A 167 -12.41 -10.45 6.85
CA LEU A 167 -12.75 -11.88 6.91
C LEU A 167 -14.06 -12.14 7.67
N LEU A 168 -14.34 -11.36 8.71
CA LEU A 168 -15.57 -11.49 9.49
C LEU A 168 -16.81 -10.96 8.74
N GLN A 169 -16.62 -10.10 7.73
CA GLN A 169 -17.70 -9.55 6.91
C GLN A 169 -17.97 -10.34 5.62
N SER A 170 -17.07 -11.24 5.21
CA SER A 170 -17.16 -12.02 3.96
C SER A 170 -17.94 -13.31 4.13
#